data_AF-A0A5P9C6G3-F1
#
_entry.id   AF-A0A5P9C6G3-F1
#
_cell.length_a   1.000
_cell.length_b   1.000
_cell.length_c   1.000
_cell.angle_alpha   90.00
_cell.angle_beta   90.00
_cell.angle_gamma   90.00
#
_symmetry.space_group_name_H-M   'P 1'
#
loop_
_entity.id
_entity.type
_entity.pdbx_description
1 polymer ?
#
loop_
_entity_poly.entity_id
_entity_poly.type
_entity_poly.pdbx_seq_one_letter_code
_entity_poly.pdbx_strand_id
1 'polypeptide(L)'
;MPRKCPRAENEQLTAALRLLMLLLLPALSWAGSLPLPIGQAQVLPGPYMQYWKDPSGSADFTDVRNLPDSAWQEVGRRDASFGYGGSAYWLRLDVHNPHPRSLGWVLLVGNPLLDQLDAYGLDGKRIYRAGDQRPFDWRWVEHRQLLLPLQVGPGEKRRIWLRMQTAGSANLSASLMTRDAFDHQEQRSLLLQGLFFGALIAMFIYNLSIFGITRDRNYLWYSLFVASFGFYQFIQLGFALQWLWLNALTWHQLSFPFASALATLFGIQFTYGVLELDKAPKAYRRTTSILKACTWLVLGMALFGPYTPALMGSFVIVAACAIAAFVITLLRWRAGFAAARLFALGWFVLISASLASILTGTGLLPYSLLTLHIQQIGGLIEMTVFSVALAARIRQAQEAERTAQARLIDQERRLRNEQAKHLELQTRISESLDQRVQERTATLQDTLQQLSRANLRLAEQNRRDGLTGLFNRQTLNEELVRAYARAERSRQSIAVLMLDLDHFKQVNDRYGHLAGDACLRHAAERFQQRLRSSDLLARFGGEEFVALLDNTDLTGALDLAEQLREDLAQHPCPYQQQDIPLSLSIGLYAGVPSEPGCAEHWLDLADRALYRAKAAGRNRVASYDATAFSDA
;
A
#
# COMPACT_ATOMS: atom_id res chain seq x y z
N MET A 1 38.10 -45.84 -20.57
CA MET A 1 38.37 -45.08 -21.82
C MET A 1 38.55 -43.61 -21.48
N PRO A 2 39.77 -43.04 -21.45
CA PRO A 2 39.96 -41.63 -21.19
C PRO A 2 39.90 -40.80 -22.49
N ARG A 3 39.27 -39.63 -22.37
CA ARG A 3 38.96 -38.66 -23.43
C ARG A 3 40.22 -37.95 -23.94
N LYS A 4 40.31 -37.78 -25.27
CA LYS A 4 41.33 -36.97 -25.96
C LYS A 4 41.16 -35.47 -25.62
N CYS A 5 42.30 -34.81 -25.42
CA CYS A 5 42.47 -33.40 -25.07
C CYS A 5 42.54 -32.51 -26.35
N PRO A 6 41.95 -31.30 -26.38
CA PRO A 6 42.00 -30.41 -27.54
C PRO A 6 43.18 -29.44 -27.40
N ARG A 7 44.34 -29.79 -27.98
CA ARG A 7 45.54 -28.92 -27.94
C ARG A 7 45.95 -28.37 -29.32
N ALA A 8 45.41 -28.92 -30.41
CA ALA A 8 45.83 -28.58 -31.77
C ALA A 8 45.14 -27.34 -32.38
N GLU A 9 43.93 -27.00 -31.96
CA GLU A 9 43.18 -25.86 -32.55
C GLU A 9 43.72 -24.49 -32.11
N ASN A 10 44.30 -24.38 -30.90
CA ASN A 10 44.85 -23.12 -30.40
C ASN A 10 46.17 -22.71 -31.06
N GLU A 11 46.98 -23.66 -31.54
CA GLU A 11 48.23 -23.33 -32.26
C GLU A 11 47.96 -22.82 -33.67
N GLN A 12 46.93 -23.33 -34.34
CA GLN A 12 46.55 -22.83 -35.67
C GLN A 12 45.92 -21.44 -35.60
N LEU A 13 45.12 -21.15 -34.56
CA LEU A 13 44.53 -19.82 -34.36
C LEU A 13 45.59 -18.76 -34.02
N THR A 14 46.58 -19.12 -33.20
CA THR A 14 47.69 -18.22 -32.84
C THR A 14 48.68 -18.03 -33.99
N ALA A 15 48.91 -19.04 -34.83
CA ALA A 15 49.68 -18.91 -36.06
C ALA A 15 48.96 -18.02 -37.09
N ALA A 16 47.65 -18.17 -37.27
CA ALA A 16 46.84 -17.32 -38.12
C ALA A 16 46.83 -15.86 -37.64
N LEU A 17 46.74 -15.62 -36.32
CA LEU A 17 46.83 -14.28 -35.74
C LEU A 17 48.22 -13.64 -35.94
N ARG A 18 49.30 -14.41 -35.81
CA ARG A 18 50.67 -13.93 -36.07
C ARG A 18 50.88 -13.62 -37.55
N LEU A 19 50.34 -14.43 -38.45
CA LEU A 19 50.38 -14.19 -39.90
C LEU A 19 49.56 -12.93 -40.27
N LEU A 20 48.41 -12.72 -39.62
CA LEU A 20 47.58 -11.51 -39.80
C LEU A 20 48.29 -10.26 -39.25
N MET A 21 49.03 -10.38 -38.14
CA MET A 21 49.86 -9.28 -37.61
C MET A 21 51.09 -8.99 -38.48
N LEU A 22 51.68 -10.00 -39.12
CA LEU A 22 52.79 -9.83 -40.07
C LEU A 22 52.34 -9.24 -41.41
N LEU A 23 51.09 -9.50 -41.83
CA LEU A 23 50.45 -8.87 -43.00
C LEU A 23 49.95 -7.44 -42.74
N LEU A 24 49.96 -7.00 -41.47
CA LEU A 24 49.63 -5.62 -41.05
C LEU A 24 50.84 -4.70 -40.89
N LEU A 25 52.06 -5.17 -41.20
CA LEU A 25 53.24 -4.30 -41.33
C LEU A 25 53.08 -3.44 -42.60
N PRO A 26 52.93 -2.11 -42.49
CA PRO A 26 53.05 -1.27 -43.67
C PRO A 26 54.48 -1.39 -44.21
N ALA A 27 54.59 -1.46 -45.53
CA ALA A 27 55.85 -1.47 -46.24
C ALA A 27 56.83 -0.44 -45.68
N LEU A 28 58.00 -0.93 -45.27
CA LEU A 28 59.22 -0.14 -45.19
C LEU A 28 59.48 0.48 -46.56
N SER A 29 59.39 1.80 -46.70
CA SER A 29 59.98 2.49 -47.83
C SER A 29 60.23 3.97 -47.57
N TRP A 30 61.48 4.26 -47.19
CA TRP A 30 62.33 5.38 -47.62
C TRP A 30 61.78 6.80 -47.41
N ALA A 31 62.46 7.56 -46.54
CA ALA A 31 62.37 9.01 -46.40
C ALA A 31 62.61 9.75 -47.74
N GLY A 32 61.57 9.83 -48.57
CA GLY A 32 61.44 10.77 -49.67
C GLY A 32 60.54 11.93 -49.29
N SER A 33 60.74 13.10 -49.92
CA SER A 33 59.83 14.24 -49.77
C SER A 33 58.40 13.84 -50.10
N LEU A 34 57.41 14.27 -49.31
CA LEU A 34 56.00 14.02 -49.56
C LEU A 34 55.58 14.68 -50.88
N PRO A 35 55.28 13.92 -51.95
CA PRO A 35 54.77 14.49 -53.19
C PRO A 35 53.32 14.89 -52.97
N LEU A 36 52.98 16.14 -53.25
CA LEU A 36 51.59 16.61 -53.22
C LEU A 36 50.82 15.93 -54.38
N PRO A 37 49.84 15.05 -54.12
CA PRO A 37 49.19 14.24 -55.16
C PRO A 37 48.13 15.00 -55.97
N ILE A 38 47.92 14.59 -57.23
CA ILE A 38 46.81 15.04 -58.08
C ILE A 38 45.52 14.35 -57.62
N GLY A 39 44.51 15.12 -57.22
CA GLY A 39 43.14 14.61 -57.01
C GLY A 39 42.89 13.87 -55.68
N GLN A 40 43.93 13.53 -54.90
CA GLN A 40 43.71 13.16 -53.50
C GLN A 40 43.43 14.42 -52.68
N ALA A 41 42.23 14.48 -52.11
CA ALA A 41 41.75 15.61 -51.32
C ALA A 41 42.55 15.78 -50.00
N GLN A 42 43.13 14.70 -49.46
CA GLN A 42 43.78 14.68 -48.14
C GLN A 42 44.93 13.65 -48.12
N VAL A 43 46.06 14.04 -47.52
CA VAL A 43 47.23 13.21 -47.28
C VAL A 43 47.61 13.28 -45.80
N LEU A 44 47.92 12.14 -45.19
CA LEU A 44 48.42 12.08 -43.82
C LEU A 44 49.95 12.21 -43.85
N PRO A 45 50.54 13.30 -43.31
CA PRO A 45 51.97 13.53 -43.44
C PRO A 45 52.80 12.72 -42.43
N GLY A 46 52.18 12.07 -41.43
CA GLY A 46 52.86 11.33 -40.37
C GLY A 46 53.98 10.39 -40.84
N PRO A 47 53.74 9.49 -41.82
CA PRO A 47 54.78 8.58 -42.31
C PRO A 47 55.96 9.28 -43.01
N TYR A 48 55.78 10.52 -43.47
CA TYR A 48 56.80 11.35 -44.14
C TYR A 48 57.47 12.35 -43.20
N MET A 49 57.03 12.40 -41.93
CA MET A 49 57.60 13.27 -40.92
C MET A 49 58.76 12.58 -40.22
N GLN A 50 59.75 13.40 -39.88
CA GLN A 50 60.80 13.02 -38.97
C GLN A 50 60.67 13.87 -37.70
N TYR A 51 61.03 13.32 -36.56
CA TYR A 51 60.94 14.00 -35.28
C TYR A 51 62.26 13.94 -34.51
N TRP A 52 62.46 14.95 -33.67
CA TRP A 52 63.50 15.02 -32.67
C TRP A 52 62.86 15.46 -31.36
N LYS A 53 63.08 14.69 -30.29
CA LYS A 53 62.60 15.03 -28.95
C LYS A 53 63.60 15.99 -28.31
N ASP A 54 63.14 17.18 -27.98
CA ASP A 54 63.95 18.20 -27.31
C ASP A 54 64.12 17.82 -25.83
N PRO A 55 65.33 17.44 -25.37
CA PRO A 55 65.55 17.00 -24.01
C PRO A 55 65.45 18.14 -22.99
N SER A 56 65.81 19.37 -23.37
CA SER A 56 65.77 20.54 -22.49
C SER A 56 64.46 21.32 -22.59
N GLY A 57 63.73 21.15 -23.70
CA GLY A 57 62.50 21.89 -24.02
C GLY A 57 62.74 23.34 -24.45
N SER A 58 64.01 23.74 -24.53
CA SER A 58 64.45 25.12 -24.74
C SER A 58 65.19 25.32 -26.07
N ALA A 59 65.32 24.27 -26.89
CA ALA A 59 66.02 24.36 -28.16
C ALA A 59 65.31 25.36 -29.07
N ASP A 60 66.07 26.25 -29.70
CA ASP A 60 65.54 27.23 -30.63
C ASP A 60 65.53 26.69 -32.07
N PHE A 61 64.97 27.46 -33.00
CA PHE A 61 64.93 27.05 -34.40
C PHE A 61 66.32 26.98 -35.04
N THR A 62 67.27 27.80 -34.60
CA THR A 62 68.64 27.87 -35.11
C THR A 62 69.40 26.61 -34.76
N ASP A 63 69.28 26.17 -33.50
CA ASP A 63 69.86 24.94 -32.97
C ASP A 63 69.34 23.73 -33.76
N VAL A 64 68.01 23.65 -33.91
CA VAL A 64 67.34 22.51 -34.55
C VAL A 64 67.60 22.46 -36.05
N ARG A 65 67.75 23.61 -36.71
CA ARG A 65 68.09 23.67 -38.14
C ARG A 65 69.49 23.15 -38.43
N ASN A 66 70.41 23.29 -37.48
CA ASN A 66 71.80 22.84 -37.62
C ASN A 66 72.02 21.38 -37.17
N LEU A 67 70.98 20.70 -36.65
CA LEU A 67 71.09 19.30 -36.27
C LEU A 67 71.40 18.40 -37.48
N PRO A 68 72.32 17.43 -37.35
CA PRO A 68 72.62 16.49 -38.41
C PRO A 68 71.40 15.59 -38.69
N ASP A 69 71.25 15.11 -39.92
CA ASP A 69 70.14 14.24 -40.31
C ASP A 69 70.06 12.95 -39.47
N SER A 70 71.18 12.48 -38.92
CA SER A 70 71.24 11.32 -38.01
C SER A 70 70.56 11.52 -36.65
N ALA A 71 70.32 12.78 -36.24
CA ALA A 71 69.61 13.08 -34.99
C ALA A 71 68.09 12.87 -35.11
N TRP A 72 67.57 12.81 -36.33
CA TRP A 72 66.14 12.76 -36.60
C TRP A 72 65.65 11.32 -36.72
N GLN A 73 64.55 11.01 -36.06
CA GLN A 73 63.90 9.70 -36.10
C GLN A 73 62.68 9.76 -37.01
N GLU A 74 62.42 8.72 -37.79
CA GLU A 74 61.18 8.64 -38.56
C GLU A 74 59.98 8.47 -37.62
N VAL A 75 58.90 9.22 -37.89
CA VAL A 75 57.67 9.06 -37.13
C VAL A 75 57.04 7.70 -37.42
N GLY A 76 57.00 7.28 -38.69
CA GLY A 76 56.55 5.96 -39.17
C GLY A 76 55.05 5.66 -39.01
N ARG A 77 54.39 6.28 -38.02
CA ARG A 77 52.95 6.19 -37.72
C ARG A 77 52.16 7.32 -38.37
N ARG A 78 50.89 7.04 -38.67
CA ARG A 78 50.01 7.95 -39.42
C ARG A 78 49.57 9.19 -38.63
N ASP A 79 49.42 9.05 -37.31
CA ASP A 79 48.87 10.06 -36.39
C ASP A 79 49.92 11.03 -35.82
N ALA A 80 51.20 10.66 -35.87
CA ALA A 80 52.30 11.39 -35.22
C ALA A 80 52.04 11.66 -33.71
N SER A 81 51.68 10.60 -32.97
CA SER A 81 51.29 10.67 -31.55
C SER A 81 52.36 10.22 -30.56
N PHE A 82 52.99 11.13 -29.80
CA PHE A 82 54.09 10.82 -28.89
C PHE A 82 53.67 10.49 -27.45
N GLY A 83 52.38 10.17 -27.26
CA GLY A 83 51.81 9.85 -25.95
C GLY A 83 51.55 11.09 -25.09
N TYR A 84 51.52 10.90 -23.77
CA TYR A 84 51.32 11.97 -22.81
C TYR A 84 52.65 12.35 -22.17
N GLY A 85 52.95 13.64 -22.11
CA GLY A 85 54.15 14.15 -21.45
C GLY A 85 54.52 15.55 -21.92
N GLY A 86 55.00 16.39 -20.99
CA GLY A 86 55.33 17.80 -21.25
C GLY A 86 56.59 18.06 -22.09
N SER A 87 57.12 17.04 -22.77
CA SER A 87 58.31 17.19 -23.63
C SER A 87 57.97 18.00 -24.88
N ALA A 88 58.94 18.79 -25.35
CA ALA A 88 58.83 19.44 -26.64
C ALA A 88 59.31 18.48 -27.75
N TYR A 89 58.57 18.44 -28.84
CA TYR A 89 58.89 17.65 -30.03
C TYR A 89 59.03 18.58 -31.22
N TRP A 90 60.18 18.48 -31.90
CA TRP A 90 60.38 19.08 -33.19
C TRP A 90 60.07 18.05 -34.27
N LEU A 91 59.25 18.43 -35.24
CA LEU A 91 58.96 17.65 -36.43
C LEU A 91 59.43 18.43 -37.65
N ARG A 92 59.97 17.71 -38.64
CA ARG A 92 60.27 18.27 -39.95
C ARG A 92 59.59 17.45 -41.05
N LEU A 93 59.14 18.17 -42.07
CA LEU A 93 58.45 17.61 -43.23
C LEU A 93 58.97 18.28 -44.50
N ASP A 94 59.42 17.48 -45.45
CA ASP A 94 59.77 17.94 -46.80
C ASP A 94 58.58 17.78 -47.72
N VAL A 95 58.06 18.89 -48.23
CA VAL A 95 56.92 18.92 -49.16
C VAL A 95 57.41 19.29 -50.55
N HIS A 96 56.97 18.55 -51.56
CA HIS A 96 57.26 18.85 -52.96
C HIS A 96 55.96 19.06 -53.72
N ASN A 97 55.86 20.18 -54.44
CA ASN A 97 54.79 20.41 -55.41
C ASN A 97 55.26 20.00 -56.81
N PRO A 98 54.95 18.79 -57.31
CA PRO A 98 55.35 18.37 -58.65
C PRO A 98 54.52 19.04 -59.76
N HIS A 99 53.56 19.90 -59.44
CA HIS A 99 52.59 20.41 -60.41
C HIS A 99 52.96 21.78 -61.00
N PRO A 100 52.48 22.07 -62.23
CA PRO A 100 52.69 23.36 -62.89
C PRO A 100 51.84 24.50 -62.31
N ARG A 101 51.02 24.24 -61.27
CA ARG A 101 50.17 25.23 -60.59
C ARG A 101 50.48 25.26 -59.10
N SER A 102 50.43 26.44 -58.51
CA SER A 102 50.44 26.60 -57.05
C SER A 102 49.06 26.22 -56.53
N LEU A 103 48.96 25.06 -55.89
CA LEU A 103 47.75 24.65 -55.18
C LEU A 103 47.81 25.23 -53.77
N GLY A 104 46.73 25.86 -53.30
CA GLY A 104 46.65 26.33 -51.92
C GLY A 104 46.42 25.13 -51.00
N TRP A 105 47.44 24.77 -50.21
CA TRP A 105 47.36 23.68 -49.25
C TRP A 105 47.09 24.21 -47.84
N VAL A 106 46.49 23.36 -47.04
CA VAL A 106 46.24 23.59 -45.63
C VAL A 106 46.71 22.37 -44.87
N LEU A 107 47.66 22.59 -43.96
CA LEU A 107 48.02 21.60 -42.95
C LEU A 107 47.09 21.79 -41.76
N LEU A 108 46.14 20.87 -41.63
CA LEU A 108 45.22 20.79 -40.51
C LEU A 108 45.84 19.96 -39.39
N VAL A 109 45.94 20.52 -38.19
CA VAL A 109 46.33 19.80 -36.97
C VAL A 109 45.07 19.48 -36.19
N GLY A 110 44.72 18.19 -36.14
CA GLY A 110 43.42 17.70 -35.67
C GLY A 110 43.21 17.75 -34.17
N ASN A 111 44.24 18.08 -33.38
CA ASN A 111 44.17 18.21 -31.93
C ASN A 111 44.08 19.70 -31.51
N PRO A 112 42.88 20.23 -31.22
CA PRO A 112 42.71 21.64 -30.84
C PRO A 112 43.20 21.96 -29.43
N LEU A 113 43.47 20.94 -28.60
CA LEU A 113 43.93 21.04 -27.19
C LEU A 113 45.46 20.95 -27.05
N LEU A 114 46.19 21.23 -28.14
CA LEU A 114 47.65 21.33 -28.11
C LEU A 114 48.04 22.66 -27.45
N ASP A 115 48.75 22.61 -26.31
CA ASP A 115 49.14 23.80 -25.55
C ASP A 115 49.92 24.81 -26.41
N GLN A 116 50.94 24.34 -27.12
CA GLN A 116 51.79 25.15 -27.98
C GLN A 116 52.12 24.42 -29.29
N LEU A 117 51.97 25.15 -30.39
CA LEU A 117 52.38 24.75 -31.73
C LEU A 117 53.07 25.94 -32.41
N ASP A 118 54.34 25.80 -32.71
CA ASP A 118 55.10 26.74 -33.54
C ASP A 118 55.37 26.11 -34.92
N ALA A 119 55.24 26.86 -36.00
CA ALA A 119 55.65 26.41 -37.32
C ALA A 119 56.59 27.40 -38.01
N TYR A 120 57.60 26.85 -38.67
CA TYR A 120 58.69 27.57 -39.30
C TYR A 120 58.86 27.10 -40.75
N GLY A 121 59.43 27.98 -41.59
CA GLY A 121 59.70 27.65 -42.99
C GLY A 121 58.49 27.70 -43.92
N LEU A 122 57.34 28.23 -43.46
CA LEU A 122 56.14 28.39 -44.29
C LEU A 122 56.29 29.51 -45.32
N ASP A 123 56.73 30.69 -44.90
CA ASP A 123 56.93 31.89 -45.75
C ASP A 123 58.37 32.44 -45.67
N GLY A 124 59.25 31.76 -44.93
CA GLY A 124 60.65 32.14 -44.71
C GLY A 124 60.86 33.41 -43.87
N LYS A 125 59.81 34.06 -43.37
CA LYS A 125 59.90 35.36 -42.68
C LYS A 125 59.28 35.36 -41.29
N ARG A 126 58.22 34.57 -41.04
CA ARG A 126 57.44 34.61 -39.80
C ARG A 126 57.41 33.25 -39.12
N ILE A 127 57.25 33.27 -37.80
CA ILE A 127 56.99 32.09 -36.98
C ILE A 127 55.48 32.04 -36.78
N TYR A 128 54.85 30.96 -37.24
CA TYR A 128 53.46 30.73 -36.93
C TYR A 128 53.32 30.23 -35.51
N ARG A 129 52.44 30.83 -34.72
CA ARG A 129 52.25 30.50 -33.30
C ARG A 129 50.79 30.20 -33.03
N ALA A 130 50.50 29.02 -32.53
CA ALA A 130 49.16 28.63 -32.16
C ALA A 130 49.19 27.73 -30.92
N GLY A 131 48.00 27.35 -30.45
CA GLY A 131 47.81 26.47 -29.31
C GLY A 131 46.60 26.86 -28.48
N ASP A 132 46.35 26.12 -27.41
CA ASP A 132 45.26 26.36 -26.47
C ASP A 132 45.73 27.11 -25.20
N GLN A 133 47.04 27.18 -24.96
CA GLN A 133 47.69 28.00 -23.93
C GLN A 133 48.24 29.31 -24.51
N ARG A 134 47.71 29.74 -25.64
CA ARG A 134 48.02 31.04 -26.27
C ARG A 134 46.73 31.75 -26.67
N PRO A 135 46.71 33.09 -26.67
CA PRO A 135 45.55 33.86 -27.10
C PRO A 135 45.02 33.39 -28.46
N PHE A 136 43.70 33.31 -28.61
CA PHE A 136 43.08 32.73 -29.80
C PHE A 136 43.41 33.51 -31.09
N ASP A 137 43.58 34.82 -30.98
CA ASP A 137 43.95 35.76 -32.06
C ASP A 137 45.39 35.56 -32.59
N TRP A 138 46.23 34.79 -31.89
CA TRP A 138 47.55 34.42 -32.42
C TRP A 138 47.45 33.40 -33.56
N ARG A 139 46.33 32.69 -33.67
CA ARG A 139 46.05 31.78 -34.78
C ARG A 139 45.96 32.57 -36.08
N TRP A 140 46.52 32.02 -37.14
CA TRP A 140 46.63 32.70 -38.44
C TRP A 140 45.34 32.61 -39.22
N VAL A 141 44.63 31.51 -38.99
CA VAL A 141 43.25 31.32 -39.41
C VAL A 141 42.43 31.19 -38.14
N GLU A 142 41.52 32.14 -37.92
CA GLU A 142 40.57 32.12 -36.80
C GLU A 142 39.62 30.93 -36.94
N HIS A 143 40.03 29.79 -36.41
CA HIS A 143 39.31 28.53 -36.55
C HIS A 143 39.49 27.69 -35.27
N ARG A 144 38.49 26.87 -34.93
CA ARG A 144 38.53 26.00 -33.72
C ARG A 144 39.67 25.00 -33.73
N GLN A 145 39.97 24.44 -34.89
CA GLN A 145 41.15 23.59 -35.12
C GLN A 145 42.36 24.44 -35.48
N LEU A 146 43.55 23.85 -35.41
CA LEU A 146 44.80 24.54 -35.71
C LEU A 146 45.11 24.37 -37.20
N LEU A 147 45.04 25.47 -37.97
CA LEU A 147 45.32 25.47 -39.42
C LEU A 147 46.60 26.21 -39.75
N LEU A 148 47.30 25.65 -40.73
CA LEU A 148 48.55 26.14 -41.28
C LEU A 148 48.42 26.27 -42.79
N PRO A 149 48.17 27.47 -43.34
CA PRO A 149 48.13 27.64 -44.78
C PRO A 149 49.54 27.46 -45.36
N LEU A 150 49.63 26.69 -46.44
CA LEU A 150 50.88 26.35 -47.11
C LEU A 150 50.74 26.67 -48.62
N GLN A 151 51.58 27.58 -49.10
CA GLN A 151 51.66 27.92 -50.52
C GLN A 151 53.01 27.46 -51.08
N VAL A 152 53.01 26.35 -51.82
CA VAL A 152 54.21 25.79 -52.47
C VAL A 152 54.11 26.06 -53.97
N GLY A 153 55.05 26.82 -54.52
CA GLY A 153 55.09 27.18 -55.92
C GLY A 153 55.26 25.96 -56.85
N PRO A 154 55.00 26.11 -58.15
CA PRO A 154 55.18 25.03 -59.12
C PRO A 154 56.60 24.45 -59.11
N GLY A 155 56.74 23.13 -58.99
CA GLY A 155 58.04 22.44 -58.94
C GLY A 155 58.86 22.67 -57.65
N GLU A 156 58.36 23.48 -56.72
CA GLU A 156 59.10 23.86 -55.52
C GLU A 156 59.21 22.69 -54.54
N LYS A 157 60.36 22.61 -53.85
CA LYS A 157 60.56 21.78 -52.65
C LYS A 157 60.71 22.69 -51.45
N ARG A 158 59.91 22.48 -50.41
CA ARG A 158 59.92 23.29 -49.20
C ARG A 158 59.97 22.41 -47.96
N ARG A 159 60.91 22.71 -47.07
CA ARG A 159 61.02 22.09 -45.75
C ARG A 159 60.25 22.91 -44.72
N ILE A 160 59.39 22.24 -43.96
CA ILE A 160 58.59 22.81 -42.88
C ILE A 160 59.07 22.22 -41.57
N TRP A 161 59.19 23.04 -40.54
CA TRP A 161 59.44 22.58 -39.17
C TRP A 161 58.27 22.94 -38.29
N LEU A 162 57.89 22.03 -37.42
CA LEU A 162 56.86 22.20 -36.41
C LEU A 162 57.50 21.93 -35.04
N ARG A 163 57.28 22.81 -34.07
CA ARG A 163 57.59 22.55 -32.67
C ARG A 163 56.27 22.43 -31.94
N MET A 164 56.06 21.32 -31.25
CA MET A 164 54.89 21.14 -30.41
C MET A 164 55.29 20.80 -28.98
N GLN A 165 54.57 21.36 -28.03
CA GLN A 165 54.75 21.09 -26.61
C GLN A 165 53.38 21.14 -25.93
N THR A 166 53.04 20.12 -25.18
CA THR A 166 51.75 20.05 -24.46
C THR A 166 51.89 19.19 -23.22
N ALA A 167 51.23 19.58 -22.13
CA ALA A 167 51.06 18.71 -20.96
C ALA A 167 50.01 17.60 -21.19
N GLY A 168 49.17 17.75 -22.23
CA GLY A 168 48.15 16.80 -22.64
C GLY A 168 48.66 15.71 -23.60
N SER A 169 47.82 15.31 -24.54
CA SER A 169 48.19 14.33 -25.56
C SER A 169 49.04 15.00 -26.63
N ALA A 170 50.31 14.60 -26.74
CA ALA A 170 51.24 15.07 -27.77
C ALA A 170 50.95 14.38 -29.12
N ASN A 171 49.73 14.56 -29.63
CA ASN A 171 49.26 14.02 -30.88
C ASN A 171 48.98 15.15 -31.86
N LEU A 172 49.66 15.13 -33.01
CA LEU A 172 49.46 16.13 -34.06
C LEU A 172 48.19 15.84 -34.87
N SER A 173 47.90 14.56 -35.14
CA SER A 173 46.79 14.13 -36.00
C SER A 173 46.68 14.99 -37.25
N ALA A 174 47.82 15.20 -37.91
CA ALA A 174 47.94 16.12 -39.01
C ALA A 174 47.30 15.58 -40.29
N SER A 175 46.75 16.48 -41.09
CA SER A 175 46.22 16.19 -42.42
C SER A 175 46.56 17.33 -43.35
N LEU A 176 47.20 17.02 -44.46
CA LEU A 176 47.54 17.98 -45.52
C LEU A 176 46.51 17.86 -46.64
N MET A 177 45.78 18.93 -46.91
CA MET A 177 44.66 18.93 -47.86
C MET A 177 44.64 20.22 -48.67
N THR A 178 43.99 20.19 -49.84
CA THR A 178 43.75 21.42 -50.61
C THR A 178 42.70 22.29 -49.92
N ARG A 179 42.70 23.60 -50.18
CA ARG A 179 41.69 24.54 -49.63
C ARG A 179 40.26 24.07 -49.90
N ASP A 180 39.97 23.67 -51.14
CA ASP A 180 38.63 23.21 -51.54
C ASP A 180 38.22 21.92 -50.80
N ALA A 181 39.16 20.97 -50.65
CA ALA A 181 38.92 19.75 -49.88
C ALA A 181 38.65 20.03 -48.41
N PHE A 182 39.42 20.95 -47.82
CA PHE A 182 39.21 21.42 -46.45
C PHE A 182 37.82 22.02 -46.29
N ASP A 183 37.44 22.99 -47.12
CA ASP A 183 36.15 23.68 -47.01
C ASP A 183 34.96 22.69 -47.15
N HIS A 184 35.06 21.70 -48.06
CA HIS A 184 34.04 20.65 -48.18
C HIS A 184 33.98 19.70 -46.98
N GLN A 185 35.12 19.25 -46.46
CA GLN A 185 35.17 18.39 -45.27
C GLN A 185 34.64 19.13 -44.04
N GLU A 186 35.01 20.40 -43.92
CA GLU A 186 34.65 21.30 -42.83
C GLU A 186 33.14 21.58 -42.83
N GLN A 187 32.55 21.90 -43.99
CA GLN A 187 31.10 22.07 -44.13
C GLN A 187 30.32 20.82 -43.69
N ARG A 188 30.79 19.62 -44.07
CA ARG A 188 30.19 18.34 -43.64
C ARG A 188 30.34 18.13 -42.14
N SER A 189 31.52 18.41 -41.59
CA SER A 189 31.79 18.27 -40.15
C SER A 189 30.90 19.21 -39.34
N LEU A 190 30.76 20.47 -39.74
CA LEU A 190 29.91 21.45 -39.07
C LEU A 190 28.43 21.06 -39.11
N LEU A 191 27.94 20.54 -40.25
CA LEU A 191 26.58 20.02 -40.35
C LEU A 191 26.34 18.87 -39.36
N LEU A 192 27.26 17.89 -39.30
CA LEU A 192 27.16 16.75 -38.38
C LEU A 192 27.26 17.18 -36.92
N GLN A 193 28.16 18.12 -36.59
CA GLN A 193 28.31 18.67 -35.24
C GLN A 193 27.08 19.49 -34.84
N GLY A 194 26.52 20.28 -35.75
CA GLY A 194 25.27 21.02 -35.53
C GLY A 194 24.09 20.09 -35.25
N LEU A 195 23.93 19.03 -36.05
CA LEU A 195 22.91 17.99 -35.80
C LEU A 195 23.12 17.30 -34.45
N PHE A 196 24.37 16.96 -34.11
CA PHE A 196 24.71 16.34 -32.84
C PHE A 196 24.36 17.23 -31.64
N PHE A 197 24.86 18.47 -31.59
CA PHE A 197 24.55 19.38 -30.48
C PHE A 197 23.06 19.76 -30.43
N GLY A 198 22.41 19.92 -31.58
CA GLY A 198 20.96 20.13 -31.65
C GLY A 198 20.17 18.97 -31.04
N ALA A 199 20.57 17.73 -31.33
CA ALA A 199 19.95 16.54 -30.73
C ALA A 199 20.21 16.45 -29.22
N LEU A 200 21.42 16.80 -28.74
CA LEU A 200 21.71 16.88 -27.30
C LEU A 200 20.85 17.91 -26.58
N ILE A 201 20.67 19.11 -27.16
CA ILE A 201 19.81 20.16 -26.59
C ILE A 201 18.35 19.69 -26.57
N ALA A 202 17.87 19.09 -27.66
CA ALA A 202 16.52 18.55 -27.72
C ALA A 202 16.30 17.46 -26.64
N MET A 203 17.25 16.54 -26.47
CA MET A 203 17.21 15.53 -25.41
C MET A 203 17.27 16.15 -24.02
N PHE A 204 18.12 17.16 -23.79
CA PHE A 204 18.20 17.86 -22.53
C PHE A 204 16.86 18.50 -22.15
N ILE A 205 16.26 19.27 -23.07
CA ILE A 205 14.96 19.91 -22.86
C ILE A 205 13.89 18.85 -22.62
N TYR A 206 13.81 17.83 -23.48
CA TYR A 206 12.84 16.75 -23.36
C TYR A 206 12.91 16.06 -21.99
N ASN A 207 14.10 15.61 -21.57
CA ASN A 207 14.26 14.91 -20.30
C ASN A 207 14.00 15.84 -19.10
N LEU A 208 14.35 17.12 -19.20
CA LEU A 208 14.06 18.11 -18.16
C LEU A 208 12.55 18.41 -18.06
N SER A 209 11.83 18.45 -19.18
CA SER A 209 10.36 18.56 -19.19
C SER A 209 9.71 17.35 -18.53
N ILE A 210 10.17 16.13 -18.83
CA ILE A 210 9.69 14.92 -18.16
C ILE A 210 10.02 14.95 -16.66
N PHE A 211 11.17 15.47 -16.25
CA PHE A 211 11.46 15.70 -14.83
C PHE A 211 10.45 16.67 -14.19
N GLY A 212 10.11 17.78 -14.86
CA GLY A 212 9.13 18.74 -14.37
C GLY A 212 7.74 18.11 -14.11
N ILE A 213 7.33 17.19 -14.99
CA ILE A 213 6.05 16.47 -14.92
C ILE A 213 6.09 15.32 -13.89
N THR A 214 7.12 14.48 -13.95
CA THR A 214 7.19 13.23 -13.17
C THR A 214 7.82 13.40 -11.79
N ARG A 215 8.58 14.49 -11.57
CA ARG A 215 9.43 14.74 -10.39
C ARG A 215 10.44 13.62 -10.10
N ASP A 216 10.68 12.72 -11.05
CA ASP A 216 11.65 11.62 -10.92
C ASP A 216 13.07 12.14 -11.11
N ARG A 217 13.84 12.16 -10.01
CA ARG A 217 15.23 12.68 -9.97
C ARG A 217 16.17 12.00 -10.98
N ASN A 218 15.86 10.80 -11.47
CA ASN A 218 16.67 10.13 -12.49
C ASN A 218 16.74 10.93 -13.79
N TYR A 219 15.64 11.60 -14.18
CA TYR A 219 15.62 12.47 -15.36
C TYR A 219 16.48 13.72 -15.17
N LEU A 220 16.53 14.26 -13.95
CA LEU A 220 17.41 15.38 -13.63
C LEU A 220 18.88 14.97 -13.74
N TRP A 221 19.28 13.87 -13.10
CA TRP A 221 20.66 13.37 -13.19
C TRP A 221 21.05 13.02 -14.62
N TYR A 222 20.13 12.47 -15.39
CA TYR A 222 20.35 12.20 -16.81
C TYR A 222 20.54 13.48 -17.63
N SER A 223 19.72 14.50 -17.39
CA SER A 223 19.84 15.79 -18.07
C SER A 223 21.17 16.48 -17.75
N LEU A 224 21.59 16.42 -16.48
CA LEU A 224 22.91 16.93 -16.06
C LEU A 224 24.06 16.15 -16.72
N PHE A 225 23.92 14.83 -16.87
CA PHE A 225 24.88 14.01 -17.61
C PHE A 225 24.95 14.41 -19.10
N VAL A 226 23.81 14.55 -19.78
CA VAL A 226 23.75 14.98 -21.19
C VAL A 226 24.38 16.36 -21.37
N ALA A 227 24.06 17.32 -20.50
CA ALA A 227 24.61 18.68 -20.57
C ALA A 227 26.13 18.70 -20.35
N SER A 228 26.63 18.01 -19.32
CA SER A 228 28.06 17.95 -19.01
C SER A 228 28.86 17.17 -20.07
N PHE A 229 28.31 16.08 -20.62
CA PHE A 229 28.91 15.38 -21.75
C PHE A 229 28.95 16.26 -23.01
N GLY A 230 27.86 16.96 -23.32
CA GLY A 230 27.81 17.93 -24.41
C GLY A 230 28.86 19.03 -24.25
N PHE A 231 28.99 19.57 -23.04
CA PHE A 231 30.01 20.57 -22.73
C PHE A 231 31.45 20.02 -22.87
N TYR A 232 31.70 18.80 -22.38
CA TYR A 232 32.96 18.10 -22.62
C TYR A 232 33.29 17.94 -24.11
N GLN A 233 32.31 17.52 -24.93
CA GLN A 233 32.47 17.42 -26.39
C GLN A 233 32.74 18.78 -27.05
N PHE A 234 32.07 19.84 -26.57
CA PHE A 234 32.25 21.20 -27.07
C PHE A 234 33.68 21.72 -26.83
N ILE A 235 34.28 21.38 -25.69
CA ILE A 235 35.69 21.67 -25.38
C ILE A 235 36.61 20.81 -26.25
N GLN A 236 36.37 19.49 -26.30
CA GLN A 236 37.20 18.54 -27.05
C GLN A 236 37.31 18.89 -28.56
N LEU A 237 36.24 19.43 -29.15
CA LEU A 237 36.20 19.86 -30.54
C LEU A 237 36.77 21.27 -30.79
N GLY A 238 37.21 21.97 -29.75
CA GLY A 238 37.83 23.29 -29.82
C GLY A 238 36.86 24.48 -29.87
N PHE A 239 35.55 24.24 -29.81
CA PHE A 239 34.56 25.33 -29.87
C PHE A 239 34.60 26.24 -28.64
N ALA A 240 34.93 25.69 -27.47
CA ALA A 240 34.90 26.45 -26.22
C ALA A 240 35.87 27.64 -26.21
N LEU A 241 37.10 27.46 -26.70
CA LEU A 241 38.07 28.55 -26.79
C LEU A 241 37.67 29.58 -27.85
N GLN A 242 37.07 29.14 -28.97
CA GLN A 242 36.61 30.04 -30.04
C GLN A 242 35.43 30.93 -29.60
N TRP A 243 34.48 30.39 -28.81
CA TRP A 243 33.19 31.06 -28.57
C TRP A 243 32.92 31.50 -27.13
N LEU A 244 33.41 30.77 -26.13
CA LEU A 244 33.00 31.01 -24.73
C LEU A 244 34.01 31.87 -23.96
N TRP A 245 35.31 31.63 -24.13
CA TRP A 245 36.33 32.28 -23.30
C TRP A 245 37.65 32.52 -24.01
N LEU A 246 37.62 33.30 -25.09
CA LEU A 246 38.77 33.66 -25.96
C LEU A 246 40.09 33.95 -25.23
N ASN A 247 40.03 34.55 -24.03
CA ASN A 247 41.21 34.97 -23.26
C ASN A 247 41.43 34.22 -21.94
N ALA A 248 40.51 33.33 -21.52
CA ALA A 248 40.64 32.61 -20.25
C ALA A 248 41.39 31.28 -20.43
N LEU A 249 42.67 31.36 -20.80
CA LEU A 249 43.50 30.20 -21.19
C LEU A 249 43.69 29.19 -20.07
N THR A 250 43.88 29.67 -18.84
CA THR A 250 43.98 28.83 -17.63
C THR A 250 42.69 28.05 -17.40
N TRP A 251 41.54 28.73 -17.47
CA TRP A 251 40.24 28.06 -17.37
C TRP A 251 40.02 27.08 -18.51
N HIS A 252 40.42 27.41 -19.75
CA HIS A 252 40.30 26.49 -20.87
C HIS A 252 41.03 25.17 -20.60
N GLN A 253 42.27 25.23 -20.11
CA GLN A 253 43.05 24.03 -19.76
C GLN A 253 42.34 23.19 -18.68
N LEU A 254 41.88 23.83 -17.61
CA LEU A 254 41.24 23.16 -16.47
C LEU A 254 39.83 22.64 -16.81
N SER A 255 39.14 23.30 -17.75
CA SER A 255 37.77 22.99 -18.13
C SER A 255 37.61 21.60 -18.73
N PHE A 256 38.64 21.08 -19.42
CA PHE A 256 38.59 19.75 -20.03
C PHE A 256 38.50 18.61 -19.01
N PRO A 257 39.47 18.43 -18.07
CA PRO A 257 39.36 17.41 -17.03
C PRO A 257 38.18 17.68 -16.08
N PHE A 258 37.83 18.95 -15.84
CA PHE A 258 36.67 19.31 -15.04
C PHE A 258 35.35 18.83 -15.66
N ALA A 259 35.09 19.14 -16.94
CA ALA A 259 33.87 18.73 -17.63
C ALA A 259 33.76 17.20 -17.76
N SER A 260 34.90 16.53 -18.02
CA SER A 260 34.99 15.07 -18.06
C SER A 260 34.62 14.44 -16.71
N ALA A 261 35.18 14.95 -15.61
CA ALA A 261 34.88 14.46 -14.27
C ALA A 261 33.43 14.77 -13.84
N LEU A 262 32.88 15.92 -14.24
CA LEU A 262 31.49 16.29 -13.99
C LEU A 262 30.51 15.35 -14.71
N ALA A 263 30.77 15.06 -15.99
CA ALA A 263 30.00 14.07 -16.74
C ALA A 263 30.09 12.68 -16.09
N THR A 264 31.27 12.28 -15.63
CA THR A 264 31.46 11.02 -14.92
C THR A 264 30.63 10.97 -13.63
N LEU A 265 30.65 12.04 -12.82
CA LEU A 265 29.91 12.13 -11.57
C LEU A 265 28.39 11.96 -11.80
N PHE A 266 27.84 12.70 -12.76
CA PHE A 266 26.42 12.62 -13.09
C PHE A 266 26.06 11.27 -13.72
N GLY A 267 26.95 10.69 -14.54
CA GLY A 267 26.79 9.33 -15.07
C GLY A 267 26.73 8.26 -13.97
N ILE A 268 27.60 8.35 -12.94
CA ILE A 268 27.55 7.44 -11.78
C ILE A 268 26.23 7.62 -11.03
N GLN A 269 25.84 8.87 -10.74
CA GLN A 269 24.64 9.17 -9.97
C GLN A 269 23.36 8.76 -10.71
N PHE A 270 23.33 8.95 -12.03
CA PHE A 270 22.29 8.45 -12.92
C PHE A 270 22.20 6.92 -12.87
N THR A 271 23.32 6.22 -13.07
CA THR A 271 23.38 4.75 -13.02
C THR A 271 22.91 4.20 -11.67
N TYR A 272 23.30 4.87 -10.59
CA TYR A 272 22.93 4.50 -9.23
C TYR A 272 21.40 4.53 -9.02
N GLY A 273 20.76 5.63 -9.45
CA GLY A 273 19.32 5.79 -9.29
C GLY A 273 18.50 4.93 -10.25
N VAL A 274 18.95 4.79 -11.49
CA VAL A 274 18.23 4.02 -12.52
C VAL A 274 18.19 2.53 -12.24
N LEU A 275 19.30 1.96 -11.74
CA LEU A 275 19.39 0.54 -11.43
C LEU A 275 18.91 0.19 -10.01
N GLU A 276 18.37 1.18 -9.27
CA GLU A 276 17.91 1.06 -7.89
C GLU A 276 18.97 0.41 -6.99
N LEU A 277 20.21 0.91 -7.09
CA LEU A 277 21.34 0.33 -6.35
C LEU A 277 21.23 0.56 -4.83
N ASP A 278 20.31 1.42 -4.39
CA ASP A 278 19.92 1.59 -3.01
C ASP A 278 19.22 0.35 -2.45
N LYS A 279 18.42 -0.36 -3.27
CA LYS A 279 17.72 -1.60 -2.92
C LYS A 279 18.55 -2.87 -3.20
N ALA A 280 19.72 -2.71 -3.81
CA ALA A 280 20.60 -3.80 -4.21
C ALA A 280 21.66 -4.12 -3.12
N PRO A 281 22.44 -5.21 -3.25
CA PRO A 281 23.52 -5.55 -2.31
C PRO A 281 24.46 -4.38 -2.00
N LYS A 282 24.89 -4.29 -0.73
CA LYS A 282 25.74 -3.21 -0.22
C LYS A 282 27.05 -3.02 -1.00
N ALA A 283 27.54 -4.06 -1.68
CA ALA A 283 28.72 -4.00 -2.54
C ALA A 283 28.59 -2.94 -3.64
N TYR A 284 27.44 -2.88 -4.34
CA TYR A 284 27.22 -1.89 -5.41
C TYR A 284 27.25 -0.45 -4.87
N ARG A 285 26.62 -0.23 -3.71
CA ARG A 285 26.65 1.05 -3.02
C ARG A 285 28.08 1.45 -2.63
N ARG A 286 28.87 0.51 -2.09
CA ARG A 286 30.26 0.76 -1.74
C ARG A 286 31.09 1.13 -2.97
N THR A 287 30.98 0.37 -4.06
CA THR A 287 31.71 0.65 -5.32
C THR A 287 31.36 2.02 -5.88
N THR A 288 30.06 2.34 -6.00
CA THR A 288 29.63 3.65 -6.51
C THR A 288 30.04 4.80 -5.59
N SER A 289 30.04 4.63 -4.27
CA SER A 289 30.55 5.64 -3.34
C SER A 289 32.05 5.87 -3.48
N ILE A 290 32.85 4.81 -3.67
CA ILE A 290 34.29 4.93 -3.94
C ILE A 290 34.52 5.68 -5.25
N LEU A 291 33.83 5.31 -6.33
CA LEU A 291 33.94 6.01 -7.62
C LEU A 291 33.55 7.49 -7.51
N LYS A 292 32.48 7.81 -6.78
CA LYS A 292 32.09 9.21 -6.51
C LYS A 292 33.16 9.96 -5.72
N ALA A 293 33.74 9.36 -4.69
CA ALA A 293 34.81 9.97 -3.91
C ALA A 293 36.06 10.24 -4.78
N CYS A 294 36.46 9.26 -5.60
CA CYS A 294 37.56 9.45 -6.56
C CYS A 294 37.23 10.54 -7.60
N THR A 295 35.98 10.63 -8.07
CA THR A 295 35.56 11.67 -9.02
C THR A 295 35.60 13.05 -8.39
N TRP A 296 35.16 13.19 -7.13
CA TRP A 296 35.27 14.43 -6.37
C TRP A 296 36.73 14.85 -6.15
N LEU A 297 37.62 13.89 -5.91
CA LEU A 297 39.05 14.15 -5.82
C LEU A 297 39.59 14.71 -7.16
N VAL A 298 39.22 14.11 -8.29
CA VAL A 298 39.62 14.62 -9.62
C VAL A 298 39.05 16.01 -9.89
N LEU A 299 37.78 16.29 -9.51
CA LEU A 299 37.20 17.63 -9.62
C LEU A 299 37.95 18.66 -8.77
N GLY A 300 38.31 18.30 -7.54
CA GLY A 300 39.13 19.15 -6.67
C GLY A 300 40.52 19.40 -7.25
N MET A 301 41.16 18.37 -7.81
CA MET A 301 42.44 18.51 -8.52
C MET A 301 42.32 19.38 -9.78
N ALA A 302 41.22 19.29 -10.53
CA ALA A 302 41.01 20.10 -11.72
C ALA A 302 40.79 21.58 -11.41
N LEU A 303 40.25 21.92 -10.23
CA LEU A 303 40.03 23.32 -9.84
C LEU A 303 41.21 23.95 -9.08
N PHE A 304 41.86 23.17 -8.22
CA PHE A 304 42.85 23.68 -7.26
C PHE A 304 44.21 22.98 -7.31
N GLY A 305 44.30 21.86 -8.03
CA GLY A 305 45.48 21.01 -8.08
C GLY A 305 46.30 21.17 -9.37
N PRO A 306 47.32 20.32 -9.54
CA PRO A 306 48.12 20.31 -10.75
C PRO A 306 47.33 19.70 -11.93
N TYR A 307 47.48 20.29 -13.11
CA TYR A 307 46.75 19.89 -14.32
C TYR A 307 47.00 18.43 -14.74
N THR A 308 48.26 17.99 -14.81
CA THR A 308 48.59 16.65 -15.33
C THR A 308 47.97 15.50 -14.52
N PRO A 309 48.06 15.48 -13.17
CA PRO A 309 47.33 14.50 -12.35
C PRO A 309 45.82 14.58 -12.52
N ALA A 310 45.22 15.78 -12.64
CA ALA A 310 43.79 15.94 -12.86
C ALA A 310 43.37 15.35 -14.22
N LEU A 311 44.14 15.61 -15.28
CA LEU A 311 43.92 15.06 -16.61
C LEU A 311 44.01 13.54 -16.63
N MET A 312 45.11 12.97 -16.12
CA MET A 312 45.30 11.52 -16.04
C MET A 312 44.21 10.87 -15.18
N GLY A 313 43.90 11.47 -14.04
CA GLY A 313 42.83 11.03 -13.14
C GLY A 313 41.46 11.00 -13.83
N SER A 314 41.17 12.00 -14.68
CA SER A 314 39.92 12.06 -15.45
C SER A 314 39.77 10.90 -16.44
N PHE A 315 40.85 10.49 -17.12
CA PHE A 315 40.80 9.34 -18.01
C PHE A 315 40.64 8.01 -17.26
N VAL A 316 41.39 7.86 -16.16
CA VAL A 316 41.31 6.66 -15.31
C VAL A 316 39.91 6.51 -14.72
N ILE A 317 39.31 7.59 -14.20
CA ILE A 317 37.98 7.52 -13.59
C ILE A 317 36.89 7.26 -14.64
N VAL A 318 36.96 7.85 -15.83
CA VAL A 318 36.03 7.56 -16.93
C VAL A 318 36.08 6.07 -17.30
N ALA A 319 37.28 5.51 -17.51
CA ALA A 319 37.44 4.10 -17.86
C ALA A 319 36.95 3.17 -16.74
N ALA A 320 37.33 3.44 -15.49
CA ALA A 320 36.89 2.67 -14.33
C ALA A 320 35.37 2.73 -14.16
N CYS A 321 34.75 3.89 -14.36
CA CYS A 321 33.30 4.06 -14.28
C CYS A 321 32.57 3.36 -15.40
N ALA A 322 33.06 3.43 -16.64
CA ALA A 322 32.44 2.73 -17.77
C ALA A 322 32.43 1.21 -17.55
N ILE A 323 33.56 0.64 -17.12
CA ILE A 323 33.67 -0.80 -16.80
C ILE A 323 32.74 -1.16 -15.63
N ALA A 324 32.80 -0.40 -14.54
CA ALA A 324 31.96 -0.66 -13.37
C ALA A 324 30.47 -0.55 -13.69
N ALA A 325 30.04 0.48 -14.42
CA ALA A 325 28.66 0.67 -14.85
C ALA A 325 28.18 -0.50 -15.72
N PHE A 326 28.99 -0.93 -16.69
CA PHE A 326 28.65 -2.06 -17.55
C PHE A 326 28.51 -3.36 -16.74
N VAL A 327 29.49 -3.68 -15.88
CA VAL A 327 29.47 -4.88 -15.03
C VAL A 327 28.28 -4.87 -14.07
N ILE A 328 28.04 -3.76 -13.36
CA ILE A 328 26.89 -3.63 -12.45
C ILE A 328 25.58 -3.81 -13.21
N THR A 329 25.45 -3.21 -14.39
CA THR A 329 24.24 -3.33 -15.23
C THR A 329 24.01 -4.79 -15.66
N LEU A 330 25.06 -5.49 -16.10
CA LEU A 330 24.98 -6.90 -16.50
C LEU A 330 24.61 -7.81 -15.32
N LEU A 331 25.21 -7.60 -14.15
CA LEU A 331 24.88 -8.35 -12.94
C LEU A 331 23.44 -8.10 -12.48
N ARG A 332 22.95 -6.85 -12.55
CA ARG A 332 21.55 -6.50 -12.25
C ARG A 332 20.58 -7.13 -13.24
N TRP A 333 20.94 -7.17 -14.52
CA TRP A 333 20.13 -7.85 -15.53
C TRP A 333 20.05 -9.36 -15.24
N ARG A 334 21.18 -10.01 -14.94
CA ARG A 334 21.21 -11.43 -14.54
C ARG A 334 20.44 -11.72 -13.26
N ALA A 335 20.35 -10.75 -12.34
CA ALA A 335 19.54 -10.84 -11.13
C ALA A 335 18.03 -10.62 -11.37
N GLY A 336 17.56 -10.58 -12.62
CA GLY A 336 16.15 -10.50 -12.97
C GLY A 336 15.59 -9.08 -13.11
N PHE A 337 16.42 -8.03 -13.01
CA PHE A 337 15.97 -6.66 -13.23
C PHE A 337 15.84 -6.37 -14.73
N ALA A 338 14.66 -6.65 -15.30
CA ALA A 338 14.40 -6.59 -16.74
C ALA A 338 14.75 -5.23 -17.38
N ALA A 339 14.55 -4.12 -16.64
CA ALA A 339 14.88 -2.78 -17.13
C ALA A 339 16.38 -2.59 -17.44
N ALA A 340 17.28 -3.36 -16.81
CA ALA A 340 18.73 -3.26 -17.05
C ALA A 340 19.16 -3.66 -18.47
N ARG A 341 18.36 -4.42 -19.23
CA ARG A 341 18.72 -4.89 -20.56
C ARG A 341 19.03 -3.75 -21.54
N LEU A 342 18.16 -2.73 -21.60
CA LEU A 342 18.36 -1.60 -22.50
C LEU A 342 19.53 -0.72 -22.05
N PHE A 343 19.74 -0.58 -20.73
CA PHE A 343 20.91 0.13 -20.21
C PHE A 343 22.22 -0.59 -20.54
N ALA A 344 22.24 -1.93 -20.52
CA ALA A 344 23.41 -2.70 -20.92
C ALA A 344 23.77 -2.46 -22.40
N LEU A 345 22.76 -2.35 -23.28
CA LEU A 345 22.95 -2.00 -24.69
C LEU A 345 23.55 -0.60 -24.85
N GLY A 346 23.02 0.40 -24.13
CA GLY A 346 23.55 1.77 -24.20
C GLY A 346 25.01 1.85 -23.75
N TRP A 347 25.36 1.22 -22.62
CA TRP A 347 26.75 1.12 -22.17
C TRP A 347 27.66 0.42 -23.18
N PHE A 348 27.20 -0.69 -23.78
CA PHE A 348 27.96 -1.41 -24.79
C PHE A 348 28.27 -0.54 -26.02
N VAL A 349 27.28 0.21 -26.52
CA VAL A 349 27.44 1.11 -27.66
C VAL A 349 28.43 2.22 -27.33
N LEU A 350 28.28 2.87 -26.16
CA LEU A 350 29.17 3.95 -25.74
C LEU A 350 30.61 3.47 -25.56
N ILE A 351 30.82 2.35 -24.86
CA ILE A 351 32.16 1.78 -24.62
C ILE A 351 32.82 1.38 -25.94
N SER A 352 32.06 0.76 -26.85
CA SER A 352 32.56 0.34 -28.15
C SER A 352 32.92 1.55 -29.03
N ALA A 353 32.11 2.62 -28.99
CA ALA A 353 32.40 3.88 -29.68
C ALA A 353 33.63 4.59 -29.09
N SER A 354 33.78 4.64 -27.77
CA SER A 354 34.97 5.18 -27.11
C SER A 354 36.22 4.37 -27.44
N LEU A 355 36.13 3.04 -27.44
CA LEU A 355 37.25 2.18 -27.82
C LEU A 355 37.65 2.41 -29.29
N ALA A 356 36.69 2.48 -30.21
CA ALA A 356 36.97 2.75 -31.61
C ALA A 356 37.54 4.17 -31.84
N SER A 357 37.09 5.16 -31.07
CA SER A 357 37.66 6.52 -31.08
C SER A 357 39.13 6.51 -30.66
N ILE A 358 39.46 5.81 -29.55
CA ILE A 358 40.84 5.65 -29.08
C ILE A 358 41.70 4.92 -30.12
N LEU A 359 41.21 3.83 -30.71
CA LEU A 359 41.92 3.06 -31.75
C LEU A 359 42.12 3.86 -33.05
N THR A 360 41.21 4.79 -33.36
CA THR A 360 41.39 5.74 -34.48
C THR A 360 42.46 6.77 -34.14
N GLY A 361 42.46 7.27 -32.89
CA GLY A 361 43.45 8.22 -32.40
C GLY A 361 44.89 7.68 -32.33
N THR A 362 45.08 6.36 -32.23
CA THR A 362 46.40 5.68 -32.29
C THR A 362 46.81 5.26 -33.70
N GLY A 363 45.96 5.50 -34.70
CA GLY A 363 46.20 5.13 -36.09
C GLY A 363 46.00 3.64 -36.43
N LEU A 364 45.50 2.82 -35.49
CA LEU A 364 45.16 1.41 -35.73
C LEU A 364 43.91 1.25 -36.62
N LEU A 365 42.94 2.16 -36.48
CA LEU A 365 41.79 2.24 -37.37
C LEU A 365 42.00 3.33 -38.44
N PRO A 366 41.51 3.12 -39.67
CA PRO A 366 41.61 4.13 -40.73
C PRO A 366 40.77 5.36 -40.39
N TYR A 367 41.30 6.53 -40.73
CA TYR A 367 40.56 7.80 -40.69
C TYR A 367 39.46 7.78 -41.76
N SER A 368 38.22 7.97 -41.33
CA SER A 368 37.03 8.08 -42.15
C SER A 368 36.04 9.03 -41.47
N LEU A 369 35.04 9.53 -42.20
CA LEU A 369 33.98 10.34 -41.58
C LEU A 369 33.28 9.59 -40.44
N LEU A 370 33.10 8.27 -40.57
CA LEU A 370 32.48 7.46 -39.52
C LEU A 370 33.36 7.37 -38.27
N THR A 371 34.64 7.01 -38.43
CA THR A 371 35.57 6.85 -37.31
C THR A 371 35.92 8.17 -36.64
N LEU A 372 35.89 9.28 -37.38
CA LEU A 372 36.06 10.63 -36.83
C LEU A 372 34.93 11.04 -35.89
N HIS A 373 33.69 10.70 -36.24
CA HIS A 373 32.49 11.06 -35.47
C HIS A 373 31.96 9.92 -34.62
N ILE A 374 32.69 8.80 -34.48
CA ILE A 374 32.18 7.57 -33.88
C ILE A 374 31.76 7.75 -32.42
N GLN A 375 32.49 8.55 -31.66
CA GLN A 375 32.16 8.86 -30.27
C GLN A 375 30.89 9.70 -30.15
N GLN A 376 30.65 10.62 -31.08
CA GLN A 376 29.44 11.45 -31.12
C GLN A 376 28.22 10.61 -31.52
N ILE A 377 28.37 9.77 -32.55
CA ILE A 377 27.32 8.85 -33.00
C ILE A 377 26.97 7.85 -31.90
N GLY A 378 27.98 7.22 -31.29
CA GLY A 378 27.81 6.28 -30.19
C GLY A 378 27.15 6.91 -28.98
N GLY A 379 27.56 8.13 -28.59
CA GLY A 379 26.92 8.89 -27.52
C GLY A 379 25.46 9.22 -27.83
N LEU A 380 25.13 9.66 -29.05
CA LEU A 380 23.75 9.95 -29.42
C LEU A 380 22.85 8.70 -29.41
N ILE A 381 23.37 7.57 -29.91
CA ILE A 381 22.66 6.28 -29.86
C ILE A 381 22.45 5.86 -28.41
N GLU A 382 23.49 5.88 -27.59
CA GLU A 382 23.40 5.56 -26.15
C GLU A 382 22.34 6.43 -25.47
N MET A 383 22.39 7.74 -25.69
CA MET A 383 21.46 8.66 -25.06
C MET A 383 20.01 8.43 -25.50
N THR A 384 19.81 8.11 -26.78
CA THR A 384 18.48 7.71 -27.28
C THR A 384 18.01 6.44 -26.57
N VAL A 385 18.88 5.44 -26.47
CA VAL A 385 18.58 4.16 -25.81
C VAL A 385 18.26 4.37 -24.33
N PHE A 386 19.02 5.21 -23.61
CA PHE A 386 18.76 5.53 -22.20
C PHE A 386 17.45 6.29 -22.01
N SER A 387 17.13 7.27 -22.87
CA SER A 387 15.85 7.98 -22.81
C SER A 387 14.65 7.04 -23.04
N VAL A 388 14.76 6.13 -24.01
CA VAL A 388 13.75 5.09 -24.26
C VAL A 388 13.65 4.10 -23.09
N ALA A 389 14.78 3.68 -22.53
CA ALA A 389 14.82 2.78 -21.38
C ALA A 389 14.15 3.39 -20.15
N LEU A 390 14.38 4.68 -19.90
CA LEU A 390 13.77 5.42 -18.79
C LEU A 390 12.24 5.54 -18.98
N ALA A 391 11.79 5.84 -20.20
CA ALA A 391 10.36 5.85 -20.53
C ALA A 391 9.71 4.46 -20.40
N ALA A 392 10.40 3.40 -20.82
CA ALA A 392 9.92 2.02 -20.66
C ALA A 392 9.79 1.64 -19.18
N ARG A 393 10.75 2.03 -18.34
CA ARG A 393 10.68 1.83 -16.89
C ARG A 393 9.47 2.54 -16.27
N ILE A 394 9.22 3.80 -16.64
CA ILE A 394 8.04 4.52 -16.14
C ILE A 394 6.75 3.81 -16.54
N ARG A 395 6.63 3.36 -17.80
CA ARG A 395 5.46 2.61 -18.24
C ARG A 395 5.25 1.34 -17.41
N GLN A 396 6.32 0.58 -17.15
CA GLN A 396 6.24 -0.61 -16.29
C GLN A 396 5.82 -0.27 -14.85
N ALA A 397 6.35 0.82 -14.27
CA ALA A 397 5.99 1.26 -12.93
C ALA A 397 4.51 1.69 -12.85
N GLN A 398 4.04 2.47 -13.83
CA GLN A 398 2.64 2.90 -13.92
C GLN A 398 1.68 1.73 -14.14
N GLU A 399 2.08 0.74 -14.95
CA GLU A 399 1.27 -0.46 -15.18
C GLU A 399 1.19 -1.34 -13.93
N ALA A 400 2.31 -1.50 -13.20
CA ALA A 400 2.31 -2.18 -11.90
C ALA A 400 1.39 -1.47 -10.89
N GLU A 401 1.41 -0.14 -10.83
CA GLU A 401 0.52 0.63 -9.95
C GLU A 401 -0.96 0.47 -10.35
N ARG A 402 -1.28 0.56 -11.65
CA ARG A 402 -2.64 0.35 -12.16
C ARG A 402 -3.17 -1.04 -11.85
N THR A 403 -2.35 -2.08 -12.02
CA THR A 403 -2.76 -3.45 -11.67
C THR A 403 -2.95 -3.63 -10.17
N ALA A 404 -2.13 -2.99 -9.33
CA ALA A 404 -2.33 -2.98 -7.88
C ALA A 404 -3.64 -2.27 -7.48
N GLN A 405 -3.92 -1.10 -8.07
CA GLN A 405 -5.18 -0.37 -7.86
C GLN A 405 -6.40 -1.19 -8.31
N ALA A 406 -6.33 -1.86 -9.47
CA ALA A 406 -7.39 -2.72 -9.96
C ALA A 406 -7.68 -3.91 -9.00
N ARG A 407 -6.64 -4.50 -8.40
CA ARG A 407 -6.79 -5.56 -7.38
C ARG A 407 -7.47 -5.04 -6.11
N LEU A 408 -7.12 -3.84 -5.66
CA LEU A 408 -7.76 -3.22 -4.48
C LEU A 408 -9.24 -2.95 -4.73
N ILE A 409 -9.60 -2.43 -5.91
CA ILE A 409 -11.00 -2.20 -6.30
C ILE A 409 -11.78 -3.53 -6.35
N ASP A 410 -11.19 -4.60 -6.88
CA ASP A 410 -11.82 -5.92 -6.90
C ASP A 410 -12.03 -6.48 -5.49
N GLN A 411 -11.05 -6.32 -4.60
CA GLN A 411 -11.17 -6.73 -3.19
C GLN A 411 -12.27 -5.95 -2.46
N GLU A 412 -12.36 -4.63 -2.66
CA GLU A 412 -13.41 -3.80 -2.05
C GLU A 412 -14.80 -4.23 -2.55
N ARG A 413 -14.94 -4.52 -3.84
CA ARG A 413 -16.20 -5.04 -4.41
C ARG A 413 -16.60 -6.37 -3.79
N ARG A 414 -15.65 -7.30 -3.59
CA ARG A 414 -15.92 -8.60 -2.93
C ARG A 414 -16.41 -8.40 -1.49
N LEU A 415 -15.73 -7.56 -0.72
CA LEU A 415 -16.13 -7.25 0.66
C LEU A 415 -17.52 -6.62 0.73
N ARG A 416 -17.84 -5.66 -0.15
CA ARG A 416 -19.18 -5.07 -0.22
C ARG A 416 -20.25 -6.11 -0.56
N ASN A 417 -19.97 -7.02 -1.49
CA ASN A 417 -20.90 -8.09 -1.84
C ASN A 417 -21.11 -9.08 -0.68
N GLU A 418 -20.07 -9.39 0.10
CA GLU A 418 -20.20 -10.21 1.31
C GLU A 418 -20.99 -9.49 2.40
N GLN A 419 -20.74 -8.20 2.62
CA GLN A 419 -21.52 -7.38 3.56
C GLN A 419 -23.00 -7.32 3.16
N ALA A 420 -23.30 -7.12 1.87
CA ALA A 420 -24.67 -7.11 1.38
C ALA A 420 -25.37 -8.45 1.64
N LYS A 421 -24.70 -9.59 1.38
CA LYS A 421 -25.24 -10.92 1.70
C LYS A 421 -25.44 -11.13 3.21
N HIS A 422 -24.51 -10.66 4.03
CA HIS A 422 -24.62 -10.77 5.48
C HIS A 422 -25.79 -9.95 6.03
N LEU A 423 -25.98 -8.73 5.49
CA LEU A 423 -27.11 -7.88 5.83
C LEU A 423 -28.42 -8.53 5.41
N GLU A 424 -28.50 -9.06 4.18
CA GLU A 424 -29.69 -9.75 3.67
C GLU A 424 -30.03 -10.98 4.53
N LEU A 425 -29.02 -11.75 4.94
CA LEU A 425 -29.21 -12.88 5.86
C LEU A 425 -29.71 -12.41 7.24
N GLN A 426 -29.13 -11.34 7.79
CA GLN A 426 -29.60 -10.75 9.05
C GLN A 426 -31.05 -10.29 8.96
N THR A 427 -31.44 -9.63 7.87
CA THR A 427 -32.83 -9.21 7.63
C THR A 427 -33.76 -10.41 7.58
N ARG A 428 -33.44 -11.47 6.83
CA ARG A 428 -34.25 -12.70 6.78
C ARG A 428 -34.37 -13.38 8.16
N ILE A 429 -33.27 -13.42 8.92
CA ILE A 429 -33.28 -13.98 10.28
C ILE A 429 -34.20 -13.14 11.17
N SER A 430 -34.08 -11.81 11.13
CA SER A 430 -34.93 -10.89 11.90
C SER A 430 -36.41 -11.08 11.58
N GLU A 431 -36.77 -11.08 10.29
CA GLU A 431 -38.15 -11.28 9.84
C GLU A 431 -38.71 -12.64 10.30
N SER A 432 -37.92 -13.70 10.21
CA SER A 432 -38.35 -15.03 10.68
C SER A 432 -38.49 -15.11 12.20
N LEU A 433 -37.67 -14.37 12.95
CA LEU A 433 -37.75 -14.28 14.40
C LEU A 433 -39.01 -13.54 14.81
N ASP A 434 -39.31 -12.42 14.16
CA ASP A 434 -40.51 -11.63 14.40
C ASP A 434 -41.78 -12.45 14.17
N GLN A 435 -41.84 -13.24 13.08
CA GLN A 435 -42.94 -14.18 12.84
C GLN A 435 -43.09 -15.21 13.96
N ARG A 436 -41.99 -15.87 14.37
CA ARG A 436 -42.02 -16.85 15.46
C ARG A 436 -42.42 -16.24 16.81
N VAL A 437 -41.98 -15.01 17.08
CA VAL A 437 -42.37 -14.28 18.28
C VAL A 437 -43.88 -14.02 18.24
N GLN A 438 -44.43 -13.53 17.13
CA GLN A 438 -45.87 -13.30 16.98
C GLN A 438 -46.69 -14.59 17.15
N GLU A 439 -46.29 -15.69 16.51
CA GLU A 439 -46.96 -17.00 16.64
C GLU A 439 -46.96 -17.50 18.09
N ARG A 440 -45.80 -17.42 18.77
CA ARG A 440 -45.70 -17.80 20.19
C ARG A 440 -46.54 -16.89 21.08
N THR A 441 -46.55 -15.59 20.85
CA THR A 441 -47.34 -14.64 21.64
C THR A 441 -48.84 -14.91 21.48
N ALA A 442 -49.31 -15.18 20.26
CA ALA A 442 -50.71 -15.54 20.02
C ALA A 442 -51.09 -16.87 20.70
N THR A 443 -50.23 -17.88 20.60
CA THR A 443 -50.44 -19.20 21.25
C THR A 443 -50.48 -19.05 22.78
N LEU A 444 -49.59 -18.25 23.35
CA LEU A 444 -49.57 -17.98 24.80
C LEU A 444 -50.83 -17.27 25.27
N GLN A 445 -51.32 -16.28 24.52
CA GLN A 445 -52.57 -15.58 24.85
C GLN A 445 -53.77 -16.52 24.84
N ASP A 446 -53.89 -17.40 23.85
CA ASP A 446 -54.98 -18.39 23.79
C ASP A 446 -54.91 -19.36 24.99
N THR A 447 -53.71 -19.89 25.29
CA THR A 447 -53.51 -20.80 26.41
C THR A 447 -53.90 -20.16 27.75
N LEU A 448 -53.52 -18.89 27.96
CA LEU A 448 -53.88 -18.14 29.17
C LEU A 448 -55.40 -17.95 29.30
N GLN A 449 -56.11 -17.68 28.20
CA GLN A 449 -57.57 -17.56 28.22
C GLN A 449 -58.25 -18.89 28.55
N GLN A 450 -57.77 -20.00 28.01
CA GLN A 450 -58.30 -21.33 28.31
C GLN A 450 -58.12 -21.68 29.79
N LEU A 451 -56.93 -21.42 30.34
CA LEU A 451 -56.62 -21.67 31.75
C LEU A 451 -57.55 -20.86 32.67
N SER A 452 -57.76 -19.58 32.37
CA SER A 452 -58.64 -18.70 33.14
C SER A 452 -60.09 -19.22 33.16
N ARG A 453 -60.62 -19.65 32.01
CA ARG A 453 -61.97 -20.21 31.91
C ARG A 453 -62.14 -21.52 32.68
N ALA A 454 -61.12 -22.39 32.65
CA ALA A 454 -61.14 -23.65 33.39
C ALA A 454 -61.16 -23.42 34.91
N ASN A 455 -60.34 -22.49 35.40
CA ASN A 455 -60.31 -22.14 36.82
C ASN A 455 -61.65 -21.57 37.33
N LEU A 456 -62.32 -20.71 36.54
CA LEU A 456 -63.63 -20.17 36.92
C LEU A 456 -64.70 -21.25 37.07
N ARG A 457 -64.72 -22.26 36.18
CA ARG A 457 -65.69 -23.36 36.25
C ARG A 457 -65.49 -24.27 37.46
N LEU A 458 -64.24 -24.54 37.81
CA LEU A 458 -63.92 -25.35 39.00
C LEU A 458 -64.35 -24.66 40.30
N ALA A 459 -64.24 -23.33 40.37
CA ALA A 459 -64.63 -22.55 41.54
C ALA A 459 -66.16 -22.59 41.79
N GLU A 460 -66.98 -22.62 40.74
CA GLU A 460 -68.46 -22.68 40.89
C GLU A 460 -68.98 -24.03 41.37
N GLN A 461 -68.31 -25.13 41.01
CA GLN A 461 -68.77 -26.50 41.32
C GLN A 461 -68.56 -26.92 42.78
N ASN A 462 -67.84 -26.15 43.59
CA ASN A 462 -67.45 -26.52 44.96
C ASN A 462 -68.19 -25.75 46.06
N ARG A 463 -69.37 -25.17 45.77
CA ARG A 463 -70.13 -24.32 46.72
C ARG A 463 -71.21 -25.04 47.54
N ARG A 464 -71.55 -26.30 47.22
CA ARG A 464 -72.68 -27.04 47.83
C ARG A 464 -72.21 -28.29 48.60
N ASP A 465 -72.96 -28.68 49.63
CA ASP A 465 -72.79 -29.96 50.33
C ASP A 465 -73.32 -31.12 49.47
N GLY A 466 -72.50 -32.16 49.29
CA GLY A 466 -72.82 -33.27 48.39
C GLY A 466 -73.96 -34.18 48.86
N LEU A 467 -74.36 -34.12 50.14
CA LEU A 467 -75.41 -34.99 50.69
C LEU A 467 -76.77 -34.30 50.76
N THR A 468 -76.81 -33.05 51.22
CA THR A 468 -78.07 -32.31 51.46
C THR A 468 -78.39 -31.28 50.38
N GLY A 469 -77.46 -30.96 49.47
CA GLY A 469 -77.63 -29.92 48.45
C GLY A 469 -77.63 -28.48 49.02
N LEU A 470 -77.43 -28.33 50.33
CA LEU A 470 -77.30 -27.04 51.01
C LEU A 470 -75.96 -26.38 50.69
N PHE A 471 -75.75 -25.15 51.13
CA PHE A 471 -74.41 -24.56 51.07
C PHE A 471 -73.45 -25.31 52.02
N ASN A 472 -72.21 -25.48 51.58
CA ASN A 472 -71.18 -26.06 52.45
C ASN A 472 -70.64 -25.01 53.44
N ARG A 473 -69.91 -25.49 54.45
CA ARG A 473 -69.31 -24.64 55.49
C ARG A 473 -68.45 -23.49 54.94
N GLN A 474 -67.68 -23.74 53.87
CA GLN A 474 -66.86 -22.69 53.26
C GLN A 474 -67.74 -21.56 52.69
N THR A 475 -68.80 -21.92 51.96
CA THR A 475 -69.73 -20.94 51.39
C THR A 475 -70.53 -20.22 52.47
N LEU A 476 -70.89 -20.90 53.56
CA LEU A 476 -71.52 -20.26 54.72
C LEU A 476 -70.63 -19.17 55.32
N ASN A 477 -69.34 -19.45 55.56
CA ASN A 477 -68.43 -18.45 56.14
C ASN A 477 -68.32 -17.21 55.25
N GLU A 478 -68.19 -17.40 53.93
CA GLU A 478 -68.15 -16.31 52.96
C GLU A 478 -69.45 -15.49 52.96
N GLU A 479 -70.61 -16.14 52.97
CA GLU A 479 -71.90 -15.46 52.95
C GLU A 479 -72.28 -14.85 54.31
N LEU A 480 -71.81 -15.40 55.43
CA LEU A 480 -71.96 -14.83 56.77
C LEU A 480 -71.25 -13.48 56.86
N VAL A 481 -69.99 -13.39 56.41
CA VAL A 481 -69.24 -12.12 56.36
C VAL A 481 -69.96 -11.11 55.46
N ARG A 482 -70.50 -11.55 54.32
CA ARG A 482 -71.27 -10.67 53.42
C ARG A 482 -72.58 -10.21 54.04
N ALA A 483 -73.35 -11.11 54.65
CA ALA A 483 -74.62 -10.79 55.31
C ALA A 483 -74.40 -9.81 56.47
N TYR A 484 -73.38 -10.04 57.29
CA TYR A 484 -72.95 -9.14 58.36
C TYR A 484 -72.64 -7.73 57.84
N ALA A 485 -71.78 -7.62 56.82
CA ALA A 485 -71.42 -6.33 56.22
C ALA A 485 -72.58 -5.65 55.48
N ARG A 486 -73.56 -6.41 54.97
CA ARG A 486 -74.80 -5.85 54.40
C ARG A 486 -75.70 -5.30 55.50
N ALA A 487 -75.88 -6.04 56.59
CA ALA A 487 -76.72 -5.66 57.72
C ALA A 487 -76.18 -4.47 58.51
N GLU A 488 -74.86 -4.41 58.73
CA GLU A 488 -74.18 -3.25 59.32
C GLU A 488 -74.45 -1.97 58.50
N ARG A 489 -74.28 -2.05 57.17
CA ARG A 489 -74.50 -0.90 56.28
C ARG A 489 -75.97 -0.46 56.20
N SER A 490 -76.89 -1.41 56.25
CA SER A 490 -78.34 -1.14 56.16
C SER A 490 -79.00 -0.88 57.51
N ARG A 491 -78.26 -1.06 58.62
CA ARG A 491 -78.78 -1.03 60.01
C ARG A 491 -79.99 -1.94 60.20
N GLN A 492 -79.99 -3.08 59.53
CA GLN A 492 -81.02 -4.12 59.67
C GLN A 492 -80.54 -5.24 60.57
N SER A 493 -81.47 -5.92 61.23
CA SER A 493 -81.16 -7.06 62.08
C SER A 493 -80.84 -8.28 61.24
N ILE A 494 -79.89 -9.10 61.69
CA ILE A 494 -79.71 -10.46 61.19
C ILE A 494 -79.82 -11.43 62.35
N ALA A 495 -80.18 -12.67 62.04
CA ALA A 495 -80.18 -13.74 63.01
C ALA A 495 -79.34 -14.92 62.51
N VAL A 496 -78.56 -15.49 63.41
CA VAL A 496 -77.79 -16.72 63.20
C VAL A 496 -78.40 -17.80 64.07
N LEU A 497 -78.87 -18.87 63.45
CA LEU A 497 -79.41 -20.04 64.12
C LEU A 497 -78.43 -21.19 63.90
N MET A 498 -78.03 -21.83 64.99
CA MET A 498 -77.31 -23.10 65.01
C MET A 498 -78.31 -24.20 65.37
N LEU A 499 -78.48 -25.14 64.46
CA LEU A 499 -79.49 -26.20 64.51
C LEU A 499 -78.77 -27.55 64.62
N ASP A 500 -79.15 -28.39 65.57
CA ASP A 500 -78.55 -29.71 65.74
C ASP A 500 -79.60 -30.77 66.04
N LEU A 501 -79.55 -31.86 65.26
CA LEU A 501 -80.46 -32.99 65.42
C LEU A 501 -80.12 -33.78 66.69
N ASP A 502 -81.04 -33.77 67.64
CA ASP A 502 -80.85 -34.43 68.91
C ASP A 502 -80.70 -35.95 68.74
N HIS A 503 -79.74 -36.52 69.47
CA HIS A 503 -79.52 -37.97 69.50
C HIS A 503 -79.28 -38.58 68.10
N PHE A 504 -78.82 -37.81 67.11
CA PHE A 504 -78.63 -38.30 65.74
C PHE A 504 -77.65 -39.47 65.66
N LYS A 505 -76.61 -39.50 66.50
CA LYS A 505 -75.76 -40.68 66.66
C LYS A 505 -76.55 -41.95 67.02
N GLN A 506 -77.56 -41.86 67.87
CA GLN A 506 -78.42 -43.01 68.21
C GLN A 506 -79.32 -43.43 67.03
N VAL A 507 -79.73 -42.48 66.18
CA VAL A 507 -80.43 -42.78 64.93
C VAL A 507 -79.52 -43.58 64.00
N ASN A 508 -78.26 -43.14 63.84
CA ASN A 508 -77.25 -43.88 63.07
C ASN A 508 -76.95 -45.27 63.65
N ASP A 509 -76.75 -45.35 64.97
CA ASP A 509 -76.40 -46.60 65.65
C ASP A 509 -77.56 -47.62 65.59
N ARG A 510 -78.82 -47.13 65.57
CA ARG A 510 -80.03 -47.97 65.57
C ARG A 510 -80.53 -48.34 64.16
N TYR A 511 -80.46 -47.42 63.20
CA TYR A 511 -81.06 -47.58 61.87
C TYR A 511 -80.04 -47.58 60.72
N GLY A 512 -78.76 -47.36 61.02
CA GLY A 512 -77.65 -47.33 60.07
C GLY A 512 -77.40 -45.96 59.44
N HIS A 513 -76.19 -45.74 58.94
CA HIS A 513 -75.77 -44.45 58.37
C HIS A 513 -76.63 -43.98 57.18
N LEU A 514 -77.14 -44.89 56.35
CA LEU A 514 -78.02 -44.52 55.23
C LEU A 514 -79.38 -43.99 55.71
N ALA A 515 -79.87 -44.47 56.86
CA ALA A 515 -81.05 -43.93 57.51
C ALA A 515 -80.76 -42.53 58.10
N GLY A 516 -79.58 -42.35 58.71
CA GLY A 516 -79.12 -41.03 59.13
C GLY A 516 -79.01 -40.04 57.99
N ASP A 517 -78.44 -40.43 56.85
CA ASP A 517 -78.35 -39.60 55.64
C ASP A 517 -79.75 -39.22 55.12
N ALA A 518 -80.72 -40.13 55.20
CA ALA A 518 -82.11 -39.84 54.87
C ALA A 518 -82.73 -38.86 55.87
N CYS A 519 -82.47 -39.01 57.17
CA CYS A 519 -82.89 -38.07 58.21
C CYS A 519 -82.28 -36.67 58.02
N LEU A 520 -81.02 -36.57 57.59
CA LEU A 520 -80.37 -35.30 57.28
C LEU A 520 -80.96 -34.61 56.04
N ARG A 521 -81.26 -35.38 54.99
CA ARG A 521 -81.97 -34.88 53.80
C ARG A 521 -83.39 -34.42 54.17
N HIS A 522 -84.12 -35.23 54.93
CA HIS A 522 -85.45 -34.89 55.43
C HIS A 522 -85.42 -33.61 56.26
N ALA A 523 -84.52 -33.50 57.24
CA ALA A 523 -84.37 -32.29 58.05
C ALA A 523 -84.03 -31.06 57.18
N ALA A 524 -83.08 -31.19 56.24
CA ALA A 524 -82.73 -30.12 55.31
C ALA A 524 -83.94 -29.66 54.48
N GLU A 525 -84.71 -30.59 53.93
CA GLU A 525 -85.93 -30.31 53.16
C GLU A 525 -87.00 -29.62 54.03
N ARG A 526 -87.22 -30.09 55.27
CA ARG A 526 -88.16 -29.45 56.21
C ARG A 526 -87.74 -28.02 56.54
N PHE A 527 -86.46 -27.77 56.79
CA PHE A 527 -85.96 -26.43 57.08
C PHE A 527 -86.09 -25.50 55.86
N GLN A 528 -85.74 -25.98 54.66
CA GLN A 528 -85.89 -25.21 53.42
C GLN A 528 -87.33 -24.79 53.13
N GLN A 529 -88.32 -25.63 53.47
CA GLN A 529 -89.74 -25.32 53.26
C GLN A 529 -90.25 -24.19 54.15
N ARG A 530 -89.57 -23.93 55.27
CA ARG A 530 -89.92 -22.89 56.25
C ARG A 530 -89.11 -21.61 56.10
N LEU A 531 -87.92 -21.69 55.50
CA LEU A 531 -87.04 -20.56 55.24
C LEU A 531 -87.40 -19.82 53.94
N ARG A 532 -87.13 -18.51 53.90
CA ARG A 532 -87.36 -17.68 52.71
C ARG A 532 -86.23 -17.88 51.70
N SER A 533 -86.47 -17.50 50.44
CA SER A 533 -85.43 -17.53 49.41
C SER A 533 -84.25 -16.58 49.68
N SER A 534 -84.45 -15.58 50.55
CA SER A 534 -83.40 -14.67 51.03
C SER A 534 -82.55 -15.27 52.14
N ASP A 535 -83.05 -16.30 52.82
CA ASP A 535 -82.38 -16.90 53.97
C ASP A 535 -81.41 -17.97 53.47
N LEU A 536 -80.25 -18.05 54.12
CA LEU A 536 -79.22 -19.01 53.76
C LEU A 536 -79.26 -20.18 54.73
N LEU A 537 -79.44 -21.39 54.20
CA LEU A 537 -79.28 -22.63 54.95
C LEU A 537 -78.03 -23.38 54.48
N ALA A 538 -77.16 -23.70 55.43
CA ALA A 538 -75.94 -24.44 55.20
C ALA A 538 -75.86 -25.65 56.12
N ARG A 539 -75.18 -26.69 55.65
CA ARG A 539 -74.74 -27.79 56.53
C ARG A 539 -73.38 -27.44 57.09
N PHE A 540 -73.31 -27.27 58.41
CA PHE A 540 -72.09 -26.83 59.09
C PHE A 540 -71.10 -28.00 59.27
N GLY A 541 -71.62 -29.17 59.60
CA GLY A 541 -70.86 -30.42 59.69
C GLY A 541 -71.69 -31.53 60.33
N GLY A 542 -71.55 -32.77 59.86
CA GLY A 542 -72.24 -33.93 60.46
C GLY A 542 -73.76 -33.76 60.51
N GLU A 543 -74.29 -33.54 61.71
CA GLU A 543 -75.71 -33.35 62.05
C GLU A 543 -76.12 -31.88 62.33
N GLU A 544 -75.18 -30.95 62.17
CA GLU A 544 -75.33 -29.53 62.45
C GLU A 544 -75.66 -28.73 61.17
N PHE A 545 -76.64 -27.83 61.30
CA PHE A 545 -77.06 -26.90 60.27
C PHE A 545 -76.98 -25.48 60.80
N VAL A 546 -76.71 -24.53 59.91
CA VAL A 546 -76.73 -23.10 60.22
C VAL A 546 -77.71 -22.42 59.28
N ALA A 547 -78.65 -21.67 59.85
CA ALA A 547 -79.50 -20.76 59.11
C ALA A 547 -79.09 -19.32 59.39
N LEU A 548 -78.89 -18.55 58.33
CA LEU A 548 -78.70 -17.10 58.38
C LEU A 548 -79.96 -16.43 57.86
N LEU A 549 -80.59 -15.63 58.72
CA LEU A 549 -81.82 -14.91 58.41
C LEU A 549 -81.49 -13.44 58.22
N ASP A 550 -81.69 -12.96 57.00
CA ASP A 550 -81.53 -11.54 56.69
C ASP A 550 -82.78 -10.76 57.18
N ASN A 551 -82.59 -9.55 57.69
CA ASN A 551 -83.65 -8.65 58.16
C ASN A 551 -84.63 -9.30 59.16
N THR A 552 -84.09 -10.05 60.13
CA THR A 552 -84.85 -10.76 61.16
C THR A 552 -84.34 -10.39 62.55
N ASP A 553 -85.24 -9.94 63.42
CA ASP A 553 -84.94 -9.60 64.82
C ASP A 553 -85.04 -10.83 65.74
N LEU A 554 -84.71 -10.65 67.02
CA LEU A 554 -84.67 -11.75 67.97
C LEU A 554 -86.03 -12.44 68.15
N THR A 555 -87.12 -11.66 68.16
CA THR A 555 -88.48 -12.21 68.29
C THR A 555 -88.85 -13.05 67.08
N GLY A 556 -88.64 -12.52 65.86
CA GLY A 556 -88.90 -13.27 64.63
C GLY A 556 -88.00 -14.50 64.48
N ALA A 557 -86.75 -14.43 64.94
CA ALA A 557 -85.83 -15.57 64.93
C ALA A 557 -86.27 -16.67 65.91
N LEU A 558 -86.74 -16.30 67.11
CA LEU A 558 -87.29 -17.24 68.10
C LEU A 558 -88.55 -17.92 67.58
N ASP A 559 -89.48 -17.15 67.01
CA ASP A 559 -90.71 -17.69 66.45
C ASP A 559 -90.42 -18.70 65.31
N LEU A 560 -89.50 -18.35 64.40
CA LEU A 560 -89.12 -19.25 63.33
C LEU A 560 -88.36 -20.49 63.84
N ALA A 561 -87.44 -20.32 64.80
CA ALA A 561 -86.74 -21.43 65.41
C ALA A 561 -87.71 -22.41 66.08
N GLU A 562 -88.71 -21.91 66.80
CA GLU A 562 -89.72 -22.77 67.43
C GLU A 562 -90.57 -23.48 66.39
N GLN A 563 -90.96 -22.79 65.31
CA GLN A 563 -91.65 -23.41 64.17
C GLN A 563 -90.82 -24.51 63.52
N LEU A 564 -89.52 -24.31 63.31
CA LEU A 564 -88.62 -25.33 62.74
C LEU A 564 -88.52 -26.56 63.66
N ARG A 565 -88.44 -26.33 64.97
CA ARG A 565 -88.39 -27.37 65.99
C ARG A 565 -89.67 -28.20 66.04
N GLU A 566 -90.82 -27.53 66.13
CA GLU A 566 -92.13 -28.17 66.17
C GLU A 566 -92.43 -28.90 64.85
N ASP A 567 -92.10 -28.29 63.71
CA ASP A 567 -92.30 -28.90 62.40
C ASP A 567 -91.53 -30.21 62.27
N LEU A 568 -90.25 -30.23 62.66
CA LEU A 568 -89.47 -31.47 62.61
C LEU A 568 -89.99 -32.52 63.61
N ALA A 569 -90.40 -32.11 64.81
CA ALA A 569 -90.93 -33.02 65.81
C ALA A 569 -92.29 -33.65 65.43
N GLN A 570 -93.13 -32.91 64.70
CA GLN A 570 -94.44 -33.39 64.22
C GLN A 570 -94.35 -34.24 62.94
N HIS A 571 -93.24 -34.16 62.21
CA HIS A 571 -93.06 -34.85 60.92
C HIS A 571 -91.87 -35.82 60.99
N PRO A 572 -92.04 -37.02 61.58
CA PRO A 572 -90.99 -38.02 61.65
C PRO A 572 -90.46 -38.38 60.25
N CYS A 573 -89.18 -38.76 60.17
CA CYS A 573 -88.56 -39.10 58.89
C CYS A 573 -89.03 -40.48 58.41
N PRO A 574 -89.67 -40.57 57.23
CA PRO A 574 -90.08 -41.85 56.67
C PRO A 574 -88.87 -42.60 56.09
N TYR A 575 -88.54 -43.76 56.64
CA TYR A 575 -87.46 -44.61 56.16
C TYR A 575 -87.83 -46.09 56.24
N GLN A 576 -87.84 -46.78 55.08
CA GLN A 576 -88.10 -48.23 54.97
C GLN A 576 -89.33 -48.73 55.78
N GLN A 577 -90.47 -48.07 55.59
CA GLN A 577 -91.75 -48.36 56.29
C GLN A 577 -91.75 -48.08 57.81
N GLN A 578 -90.75 -47.36 58.33
CA GLN A 578 -90.72 -46.86 59.71
C GLN A 578 -90.68 -45.33 59.73
N ASP A 579 -91.34 -44.75 60.72
CA ASP A 579 -91.29 -43.32 60.99
C ASP A 579 -90.30 -43.06 62.13
N ILE A 580 -89.15 -42.46 61.78
CA ILE A 580 -88.08 -42.16 62.74
C ILE A 580 -88.36 -40.79 63.38
N PRO A 581 -88.69 -40.71 64.68
CA PRO A 581 -88.90 -39.43 65.34
C PRO A 581 -87.57 -38.68 65.42
N LEU A 582 -87.60 -37.41 65.04
CA LEU A 582 -86.47 -36.50 65.15
C LEU A 582 -86.86 -35.36 66.08
N SER A 583 -85.91 -34.91 66.90
CA SER A 583 -86.04 -33.67 67.65
C SER A 583 -84.85 -32.77 67.38
N LEU A 584 -85.04 -31.48 67.61
CA LEU A 584 -84.10 -30.45 67.22
C LEU A 584 -83.79 -29.56 68.42
N SER A 585 -82.52 -29.35 68.70
CA SER A 585 -82.06 -28.28 69.57
C SER A 585 -81.59 -27.12 68.71
N ILE A 586 -82.00 -25.90 69.06
CA ILE A 586 -81.61 -24.68 68.33
C ILE A 586 -81.02 -23.67 69.31
N GLY A 587 -79.83 -23.19 68.99
CA GLY A 587 -79.24 -22.02 69.59
C GLY A 587 -79.29 -20.86 68.63
N LEU A 588 -79.66 -19.67 69.09
CA LEU A 588 -79.69 -18.51 68.20
C LEU A 588 -79.17 -17.24 68.85
N TYR A 589 -78.69 -16.35 68.00
CA TYR A 589 -78.35 -14.98 68.33
C TYR A 589 -78.84 -14.06 67.21
N ALA A 590 -79.44 -12.93 67.59
CA ALA A 590 -79.98 -11.97 66.65
C ALA A 590 -79.76 -10.55 67.16
N GLY A 591 -79.54 -9.62 66.24
CA GLY A 591 -79.36 -8.21 66.55
C GLY A 591 -78.96 -7.40 65.32
N VAL A 592 -78.64 -6.13 65.54
CA VAL A 592 -78.05 -5.27 64.51
C VAL A 592 -76.53 -5.24 64.70
N PRO A 593 -75.73 -5.63 63.69
CA PRO A 593 -74.28 -5.53 63.73
C PRO A 593 -73.79 -4.10 64.06
N SER A 594 -72.88 -3.97 65.02
CA SER A 594 -72.31 -2.69 65.46
C SER A 594 -70.78 -2.61 65.38
N GLU A 595 -70.09 -3.74 65.17
CA GLU A 595 -68.62 -3.82 65.15
C GLU A 595 -68.12 -4.57 63.91
N PRO A 596 -67.21 -3.98 63.11
CA PRO A 596 -66.69 -4.65 61.91
C PRO A 596 -65.91 -5.93 62.27
N GLY A 597 -66.18 -7.03 61.56
CA GLY A 597 -65.37 -8.25 61.65
C GLY A 597 -65.78 -9.26 62.72
N CYS A 598 -66.84 -8.99 63.49
CA CYS A 598 -67.33 -9.89 64.55
C CYS A 598 -68.34 -10.94 64.04
N ALA A 599 -68.39 -11.24 62.73
CA ALA A 599 -69.36 -12.17 62.15
C ALA A 599 -69.19 -13.61 62.67
N GLU A 600 -67.95 -14.09 62.83
CA GLU A 600 -67.67 -15.40 63.43
C GLU A 600 -68.06 -15.46 64.91
N HIS A 601 -67.97 -14.33 65.62
CA HIS A 601 -68.39 -14.24 67.01
C HIS A 601 -69.90 -14.50 67.16
N TRP A 602 -70.73 -14.07 66.21
CA TRP A 602 -72.18 -14.32 66.25
C TRP A 602 -72.53 -15.80 66.09
N LEU A 603 -71.72 -16.53 65.32
CA LEU A 603 -71.84 -17.98 65.21
C LEU A 603 -71.45 -18.68 66.52
N ASP A 604 -70.39 -18.22 67.20
CA ASP A 604 -70.00 -18.72 68.53
C ASP A 604 -71.08 -18.46 69.59
N LEU A 605 -71.74 -17.30 69.56
CA LEU A 605 -72.86 -16.99 70.46
C LEU A 605 -74.06 -17.91 70.23
N ALA A 606 -74.42 -18.16 68.97
CA ALA A 606 -75.47 -19.12 68.62
C ALA A 606 -75.12 -20.55 69.06
N ASP A 607 -73.86 -20.97 68.92
CA ASP A 607 -73.38 -22.28 69.37
C ASP A 607 -73.45 -22.43 70.90
N ARG A 608 -73.04 -21.41 71.65
CA ARG A 608 -73.20 -21.40 73.13
C ARG A 608 -74.66 -21.49 73.56
N ALA A 609 -75.57 -20.85 72.83
CA ALA A 609 -76.99 -20.98 73.07
C ALA A 609 -77.49 -22.41 72.75
N LEU A 610 -76.98 -23.04 71.69
CA LEU A 610 -77.32 -24.42 71.33
C LEU A 610 -76.86 -25.39 72.42
N TYR A 611 -75.66 -25.20 72.96
CA TYR A 611 -75.15 -25.98 74.08
C TYR A 611 -76.09 -25.91 75.29
N ARG A 612 -76.62 -24.72 75.61
CA ARG A 612 -77.62 -24.53 76.67
C ARG A 612 -78.95 -25.24 76.36
N ALA A 613 -79.44 -25.17 75.13
CA ALA A 613 -80.63 -25.90 74.70
C ALA A 613 -80.47 -27.42 74.91
N LYS A 614 -79.31 -27.96 74.54
CA LYS A 614 -78.97 -29.38 74.75
C LYS A 614 -78.87 -29.74 76.24
N ALA A 615 -78.18 -28.92 77.04
CA ALA A 615 -77.98 -29.17 78.48
C ALA A 615 -79.29 -29.10 79.28
N ALA A 616 -80.23 -28.24 78.89
CA ALA A 616 -81.49 -28.07 79.60
C ALA A 616 -82.54 -29.18 79.32
N GLY A 617 -82.20 -30.17 78.49
CA GLY A 617 -83.06 -31.33 78.20
C GLY A 617 -83.40 -31.54 76.73
N ARG A 618 -82.70 -30.87 75.79
CA ARG A 618 -82.89 -30.98 74.33
C ARG A 618 -84.29 -30.59 73.86
N ASN A 619 -84.55 -30.77 72.56
CA ASN A 619 -85.80 -30.46 71.87
C ASN A 619 -86.36 -29.08 72.26
N ARG A 620 -85.52 -28.05 72.15
CA ARG A 620 -85.89 -26.67 72.52
C ARG A 620 -85.04 -25.63 71.81
N VAL A 621 -85.53 -24.41 71.84
CA VAL A 621 -84.82 -23.22 71.39
C VAL A 621 -84.24 -22.49 72.60
N ALA A 622 -83.00 -22.01 72.48
CA ALA A 622 -82.39 -21.08 73.41
C ALA A 622 -81.78 -19.91 72.65
N SER A 623 -81.99 -18.69 73.15
CA SER A 623 -81.29 -17.50 72.69
C SER A 623 -80.11 -17.18 73.60
N TYR A 624 -79.04 -16.61 73.03
CA TYR A 624 -77.98 -16.01 73.82
C TYR A 624 -78.43 -14.63 74.32
N ASP A 625 -78.53 -14.46 75.64
CA ASP A 625 -78.78 -13.16 76.28
C ASP A 625 -77.48 -12.68 76.96
N ALA A 626 -76.96 -11.54 76.50
CA ALA A 626 -75.72 -10.96 77.02
C ALA A 626 -75.86 -10.46 78.47
N THR A 627 -77.08 -10.26 78.98
CA THR A 627 -77.32 -9.78 80.34
C THR A 627 -77.39 -10.88 81.40
N ALA A 628 -77.45 -12.15 80.99
CA ALA A 628 -77.50 -13.32 81.89
C ALA A 628 -76.13 -14.00 82.10
N PHE A 629 -75.03 -13.35 81.72
CA PHE A 629 -73.66 -13.93 81.72
C PHE A 629 -72.63 -13.13 82.54
N SER A 630 -73.06 -12.19 83.39
CA SER A 630 -72.23 -11.70 84.49
C SER A 630 -72.55 -12.50 85.77
N ASP A 631 -71.98 -13.70 85.89
CA ASP A 631 -71.61 -14.36 87.15
C ASP A 631 -71.22 -15.82 86.85
N ALA A 632 -69.95 -16.01 86.46
CA ALA A 632 -69.11 -17.18 86.77
C ALA A 632 -67.65 -16.85 86.42
#